data_AF-A0A954TU95-F1
#
_entry.id   AF-A0A954TU95-F1
#
_cell.length_a   1.000
_cell.length_b   1.000
_cell.length_c   1.000
_cell.angle_alpha   90.00
_cell.angle_beta   90.00
_cell.angle_gamma   90.00
#
_symmetry.space_group_name_H-M   'P 1'
#
loop_
_entity.id
_entity.type
_entity.pdbx_description
1 polymer ?
#
loop_
_entity_poly.entity_id
_entity_poly.type
_entity_poly.pdbx_seq_one_letter_code
_entity_poly.pdbx_strand_id
1 'polypeptide(L)'
;RSFNADKPLGDFIREQLAGDELPDATRETWTATGFLRNGPTNAGNMGEGPAREKYRLDELDGIVSTVSTVMLGLTIGCARCHDHMYDPVSQRDYYQVLAVFDSTGNGRVPLTSFASGKLEVQPEQAKPGKEPYLMVRTDRNRALRETHVLWRGDVGSPGPAVEPGVPGILSGIAPFEQSRAASVSAEG
;
A
#
# COMPACT_ATOMS: atom_id res chain seq x y z
N ARG A 1 -14.16 2.49 -12.35
CA ARG A 1 -13.96 2.34 -13.81
C ARG A 1 -12.55 2.82 -14.13
N SER A 2 -11.82 2.16 -15.04
CA SER A 2 -10.43 2.52 -15.34
C SER A 2 -10.10 2.35 -16.83
N PHE A 3 -9.73 1.14 -17.29
CA PHE A 3 -9.18 0.91 -18.63
C PHE A 3 -10.09 1.31 -19.80
N ASN A 4 -11.39 1.01 -19.73
CA ASN A 4 -12.33 1.36 -20.82
C ASN A 4 -12.65 2.86 -20.91
N ALA A 5 -12.09 3.68 -20.01
CA ALA A 5 -12.21 5.13 -20.01
C ALA A 5 -10.85 5.81 -20.24
N ASP A 6 -9.84 5.05 -20.69
CA ASP A 6 -8.49 5.55 -20.98
C ASP A 6 -7.86 6.35 -19.84
N LYS A 7 -8.09 5.91 -18.59
CA LYS A 7 -7.50 6.55 -17.41
C LYS A 7 -5.96 6.53 -17.53
N PRO A 8 -5.28 7.68 -17.34
CA PRO A 8 -3.83 7.71 -17.31
C PRO A 8 -3.26 6.72 -16.28
N LEU A 9 -2.21 5.98 -16.66
CA LEU A 9 -1.64 4.94 -15.80
C LEU A 9 -1.18 5.49 -14.44
N GLY A 10 -0.61 6.71 -14.43
CA GLY A 10 -0.19 7.36 -13.18
C GLY A 10 -1.35 7.61 -12.22
N ASP A 11 -2.51 8.02 -12.72
CA ASP A 11 -3.71 8.23 -11.91
C ASP A 11 -4.28 6.90 -11.44
N PHE A 12 -4.28 5.87 -12.30
CA PHE A 12 -4.69 4.53 -11.91
C PHE A 12 -3.83 3.98 -10.76
N ILE A 13 -2.49 4.07 -10.88
CA ILE A 13 -1.56 3.62 -9.83
C ILE A 13 -1.77 4.42 -8.54
N ARG A 14 -1.91 5.75 -8.64
CA ARG A 14 -2.16 6.62 -7.48
C ARG A 14 -3.44 6.20 -6.76
N GLU A 15 -4.52 5.90 -7.49
CA GLU A 15 -5.76 5.41 -6.90
C GLU A 15 -5.65 4.02 -6.26
N GLN A 16 -4.80 3.12 -6.78
CA GLN A 16 -4.57 1.81 -6.15
C GLN A 16 -3.80 1.94 -4.82
N LEU A 17 -2.88 2.90 -4.72
CA LEU A 17 -1.99 3.05 -3.56
C LEU A 17 -2.52 4.02 -2.49
N ALA A 18 -3.28 5.05 -2.88
CA ALA A 18 -3.68 6.14 -2.00
C ALA A 18 -4.99 6.81 -2.46
N GLY A 19 -5.92 6.04 -3.05
CA GLY A 19 -7.16 6.57 -3.60
C GLY A 19 -8.13 7.10 -2.54
N ASP A 20 -8.05 6.61 -1.30
CA ASP A 20 -8.75 7.19 -0.16
C ASP A 20 -8.19 8.56 0.21
N GLU A 21 -6.90 8.82 0.00
CA GLU A 21 -6.20 10.08 0.34
C GLU A 21 -6.28 11.20 -0.70
N LEU A 22 -7.04 11.00 -1.78
CA LEU A 22 -7.26 12.05 -2.77
C LEU A 22 -8.16 13.18 -2.23
N PRO A 23 -7.91 14.46 -2.59
CA PRO A 23 -8.73 15.59 -2.14
C PRO A 23 -10.22 15.47 -2.48
N ASP A 24 -10.52 14.82 -3.60
CA ASP A 24 -11.86 14.54 -4.12
C ASP A 24 -12.21 13.04 -4.03
N ALA A 25 -11.64 12.34 -3.05
CA ALA A 25 -11.78 10.89 -2.92
C ALA A 25 -13.25 10.44 -3.02
N THR A 26 -13.52 9.64 -4.04
CA THR A 26 -14.84 9.10 -4.34
C THR A 26 -14.94 7.66 -3.88
N ARG A 27 -16.16 7.10 -3.88
CA ARG A 27 -16.36 5.68 -3.62
C ARG A 27 -15.47 4.80 -4.52
N GLU A 28 -15.27 5.17 -5.77
CA GLU A 28 -14.44 4.45 -6.73
C GLU A 28 -12.96 4.49 -6.36
N THR A 29 -12.41 5.62 -5.91
CA THR A 29 -11.00 5.74 -5.52
C THR A 29 -10.72 5.03 -4.20
N TRP A 30 -11.67 5.08 -3.26
CA TRP A 30 -11.63 4.25 -2.05
C TRP A 30 -11.68 2.75 -2.38
N THR A 31 -12.50 2.36 -3.36
CA THR A 31 -12.58 0.96 -3.81
C THR A 31 -11.26 0.53 -4.46
N ALA A 32 -10.63 1.40 -5.25
CA ALA A 32 -9.33 1.15 -5.87
C ALA A 32 -8.23 0.86 -4.83
N THR A 33 -8.22 1.58 -3.71
CA THR A 33 -7.28 1.36 -2.60
C THR A 33 -7.42 -0.03 -1.97
N GLY A 34 -8.53 -0.73 -2.24
CA GLY A 34 -8.70 -2.14 -1.91
C GLY A 34 -7.59 -3.06 -2.44
N PHE A 35 -6.80 -2.62 -3.43
CA PHE A 35 -5.57 -3.29 -3.88
C PHE A 35 -4.64 -3.69 -2.71
N LEU A 36 -4.46 -2.80 -1.73
CA LEU A 36 -3.63 -3.03 -0.54
C LEU A 36 -4.21 -4.07 0.45
N ARG A 37 -5.39 -4.64 0.15
CA ARG A 37 -6.05 -5.67 0.97
C ARG A 37 -6.13 -7.04 0.32
N ASN A 38 -5.62 -7.20 -0.91
CA ASN A 38 -5.75 -8.46 -1.65
C ASN A 38 -4.79 -9.57 -1.16
N GLY A 39 -4.09 -9.35 -0.05
CA GLY A 39 -3.27 -10.36 0.62
C GLY A 39 -4.03 -11.17 1.68
N PRO A 40 -3.42 -12.27 2.17
CA PRO A 40 -3.98 -13.04 3.28
C PRO A 40 -4.13 -12.16 4.52
N THR A 41 -5.26 -12.27 5.21
CA THR A 41 -5.49 -11.62 6.51
C THR A 41 -5.96 -12.62 7.53
N ASN A 42 -5.34 -12.57 8.71
CA ASN A 42 -5.67 -13.45 9.85
C ASN A 42 -6.43 -12.70 10.95
N ALA A 43 -7.15 -11.62 10.60
CA ALA A 43 -7.83 -10.73 11.56
C ALA A 43 -8.69 -11.44 12.62
N GLY A 44 -9.22 -12.64 12.34
CA GLY A 44 -9.99 -13.45 13.29
C GLY A 44 -9.18 -14.29 14.28
N ASN A 45 -7.89 -14.51 14.03
CA ASN A 45 -7.02 -15.46 14.77
C ASN A 45 -5.68 -14.84 15.21
N MET A 46 -5.60 -13.51 15.38
CA MET A 46 -4.32 -12.80 15.53
C MET A 46 -3.54 -13.04 16.84
N GLY A 47 -4.09 -13.79 17.80
CA GLY A 47 -3.47 -13.91 19.13
C GLY A 47 -3.24 -12.54 19.81
N GLU A 48 -2.42 -12.51 20.84
CA GLU A 48 -2.05 -11.29 21.57
C GLU A 48 -0.52 -11.09 21.61
N GLY A 49 -0.08 -9.88 21.95
CA GLY A 49 1.34 -9.57 22.14
C GLY A 49 2.20 -9.75 20.87
N PRO A 50 3.43 -10.30 20.98
CA PRO A 50 4.38 -10.41 19.86
C PRO A 50 3.85 -11.19 18.65
N ALA A 51 2.95 -12.16 18.87
CA ALA A 51 2.33 -12.91 17.79
C ALA A 51 1.49 -11.99 16.88
N ARG A 52 0.76 -11.05 17.47
CA ARG A 52 -0.05 -10.08 16.72
C ARG A 52 0.80 -9.15 15.87
N GLU A 53 1.92 -8.67 16.40
CA GLU A 53 2.83 -7.79 15.65
C GLU A 53 3.50 -8.54 14.50
N LYS A 54 3.90 -9.80 14.72
CA LYS A 54 4.42 -10.65 13.64
C LYS A 54 3.40 -10.83 12.52
N TYR A 55 2.14 -11.14 12.84
CA TYR A 55 1.09 -11.27 11.83
C TYR A 55 0.86 -9.97 11.07
N ARG A 56 0.88 -8.82 11.75
CA ARG A 56 0.76 -7.51 11.11
C ARG A 56 1.89 -7.26 10.12
N LEU A 57 3.13 -7.58 10.50
CA LEU A 57 4.30 -7.44 9.64
C LEU A 57 4.27 -8.43 8.47
N ASP A 58 3.73 -9.64 8.66
CA ASP A 58 3.52 -10.59 7.56
C ASP A 58 2.43 -10.11 6.58
N GLU A 59 1.37 -9.44 7.05
CA GLU A 59 0.40 -8.77 6.16
C GLU A 59 1.07 -7.63 5.36
N LEU A 60 1.90 -6.83 6.03
CA LEU A 60 2.65 -5.75 5.38
C LEU A 60 3.68 -6.27 4.37
N ASP A 61 4.36 -7.37 4.66
CA ASP A 61 5.27 -8.05 3.73
C ASP A 61 4.53 -8.44 2.44
N GLY A 62 3.31 -8.98 2.56
CA GLY A 62 2.45 -9.24 1.40
C GLY A 62 2.16 -7.99 0.55
N ILE A 63 1.89 -6.86 1.21
CA ILE A 63 1.67 -5.57 0.54
C ILE A 63 2.95 -5.07 -0.14
N VAL A 64 4.06 -5.03 0.59
CA VAL A 64 5.38 -4.58 0.09
C VAL A 64 5.81 -5.42 -1.10
N SER A 65 5.69 -6.75 -1.02
CA SER A 65 6.01 -7.66 -2.11
C SER A 65 5.14 -7.40 -3.34
N THR A 66 3.82 -7.26 -3.14
CA THR A 66 2.87 -7.00 -4.24
C THR A 66 3.12 -5.66 -4.91
N VAL A 67 3.24 -4.58 -4.12
CA VAL A 67 3.49 -3.22 -4.63
C VAL A 67 4.82 -3.17 -5.36
N SER A 68 5.88 -3.73 -4.78
CA SER A 68 7.21 -3.70 -5.39
C SER A 68 7.24 -4.46 -6.71
N THR A 69 6.62 -5.64 -6.76
CA THR A 69 6.61 -6.47 -7.98
C THR A 69 5.73 -5.83 -9.07
N VAL A 70 4.52 -5.39 -8.72
CA VAL A 70 3.52 -4.93 -9.70
C VAL A 70 3.77 -3.49 -10.15
N MET A 71 4.18 -2.61 -9.24
CA MET A 71 4.32 -1.17 -9.53
C MET A 71 5.77 -0.74 -9.79
N LEU A 72 6.74 -1.34 -9.10
CA LEU A 72 8.15 -0.98 -9.24
C LEU A 72 8.92 -1.93 -10.17
N GLY A 73 8.36 -3.11 -10.49
CA GLY A 73 9.07 -4.15 -11.23
C GLY A 73 10.24 -4.76 -10.46
N LEU A 74 10.24 -4.68 -9.13
CA LEU A 74 11.32 -5.13 -8.25
C LEU A 74 10.85 -6.19 -7.27
N THR A 75 11.64 -7.26 -7.11
CA THR A 75 11.43 -8.27 -6.07
C THR A 75 12.34 -7.99 -4.88
N ILE A 76 11.82 -7.36 -3.84
CA ILE A 76 12.62 -6.94 -2.67
C ILE A 76 12.42 -7.79 -1.41
N GLY A 77 11.57 -8.82 -1.46
CA GLY A 77 11.17 -9.60 -0.27
C GLY A 77 12.31 -10.31 0.45
N CYS A 78 13.34 -10.78 -0.26
CA CYS A 78 14.52 -11.39 0.38
C CYS A 78 15.28 -10.40 1.25
N ALA A 79 15.19 -9.09 0.94
CA ALA A 79 15.86 -8.06 1.72
C ALA A 79 15.26 -7.87 3.13
N ARG A 80 14.12 -8.50 3.44
CA ARG A 80 13.49 -8.48 4.77
C ARG A 80 14.45 -8.90 5.89
N CYS A 81 15.29 -9.90 5.66
CA CYS A 81 16.13 -10.49 6.72
C CYS A 81 17.61 -10.14 6.62
N HIS A 82 18.09 -9.76 5.44
CA HIS A 82 19.49 -9.42 5.17
C HIS A 82 19.56 -8.62 3.87
N ASP A 83 20.66 -7.94 3.61
CA ASP A 83 20.87 -7.30 2.30
C ASP A 83 20.74 -8.34 1.18
N HIS A 84 20.10 -7.97 0.08
CA HIS A 84 19.92 -8.89 -1.04
C HIS A 84 21.28 -9.36 -1.58
N MET A 85 21.37 -10.65 -1.94
CA MET A 85 22.65 -11.30 -2.22
C MET A 85 23.36 -10.75 -3.48
N TYR A 86 22.60 -10.35 -4.49
CA TYR A 86 23.13 -9.97 -5.81
C TYR A 86 22.71 -8.57 -6.22
N ASP A 87 21.40 -8.30 -6.18
CA ASP A 87 20.86 -6.97 -6.49
C ASP A 87 21.21 -5.95 -5.40
N PRO A 88 21.43 -4.67 -5.76
CA PRO A 88 21.77 -3.60 -4.81
C PRO A 88 20.53 -3.11 -4.06
N VAL A 89 19.87 -4.03 -3.34
CA VAL A 89 18.72 -3.78 -2.48
C VAL A 89 19.13 -4.14 -1.05
N SER A 90 19.31 -3.12 -0.22
CA SER A 90 19.64 -3.29 1.19
C SER A 90 18.41 -3.70 1.99
N GLN A 91 18.64 -4.27 3.18
CA GLN A 91 17.58 -4.49 4.15
C GLN A 91 16.90 -3.17 4.51
N ARG A 92 17.66 -2.07 4.60
CA ARG A 92 17.12 -0.73 4.83
C ARG A 92 16.09 -0.34 3.77
N ASP A 93 16.36 -0.59 2.49
CA ASP A 93 15.44 -0.29 1.39
C ASP A 93 14.10 -1.00 1.56
N TYR A 94 14.11 -2.28 1.92
CA TYR A 94 12.89 -3.03 2.21
C TYR A 94 12.08 -2.38 3.33
N TYR A 95 12.73 -2.01 4.43
CA TYR A 95 12.03 -1.39 5.57
C TYR A 95 11.55 0.04 5.27
N GLN A 96 12.21 0.78 4.39
CA GLN A 96 11.72 2.10 3.93
C GLN A 96 10.42 1.97 3.13
N VAL A 97 10.30 0.95 2.27
CA VAL A 97 9.04 0.67 1.56
C VAL A 97 7.97 0.18 2.53
N LEU A 98 8.33 -0.69 3.48
CA LEU A 98 7.41 -1.14 4.53
C LEU A 98 6.87 0.03 5.36
N ALA A 99 7.72 0.99 5.70
CA ALA A 99 7.38 2.17 6.49
C ALA A 99 6.28 3.03 5.84
N VAL A 100 6.19 3.06 4.49
CA VAL A 100 5.10 3.73 3.76
C VAL A 100 3.73 3.18 4.17
N PHE A 101 3.63 1.88 4.41
CA PHE A 101 2.36 1.21 4.72
C PHE A 101 2.21 0.87 6.20
N ASP A 102 3.22 1.10 7.03
CA ASP A 102 3.27 0.57 8.40
C ASP A 102 2.13 1.09 9.29
N SER A 103 1.73 2.34 9.06
CA SER A 103 0.65 3.01 9.79
C SER A 103 -0.76 2.64 9.29
N THR A 104 -0.86 1.93 8.15
CA THR A 104 -2.15 1.53 7.58
C THR A 104 -2.78 0.37 8.35
N GLY A 105 -4.11 0.31 8.36
CA GLY A 105 -4.81 -0.83 8.95
C GLY A 105 -6.19 -1.07 8.37
N ASN A 106 -6.67 -2.31 8.51
CA ASN A 106 -8.00 -2.72 8.07
C ASN A 106 -9.11 -1.93 8.80
N GLY A 107 -10.14 -1.54 8.06
CA GLY A 107 -11.29 -0.78 8.54
C GLY A 107 -12.55 -1.02 7.71
N ARG A 108 -13.67 -0.43 8.13
CA ARG A 108 -14.97 -0.48 7.45
C ARG A 108 -15.48 0.94 7.28
N VAL A 109 -15.89 1.29 6.07
CA VAL A 109 -16.50 2.58 5.75
C VAL A 109 -17.92 2.33 5.24
N PRO A 110 -18.96 2.84 5.93
CA PRO A 110 -20.35 2.71 5.47
C PRO A 110 -20.50 3.30 4.07
N LEU A 111 -21.23 2.61 3.17
CA LEU A 111 -21.43 3.12 1.80
C LEU A 111 -22.24 4.43 1.77
N THR A 112 -23.01 4.70 2.82
CA THR A 112 -23.73 5.96 3.04
C THR A 112 -22.82 7.17 3.24
N SER A 113 -21.53 6.95 3.54
CA SER A 113 -20.54 8.02 3.74
C SER A 113 -20.16 8.76 2.45
N PHE A 114 -20.55 8.24 1.27
CA PHE A 114 -20.20 8.81 -0.03
C PHE A 114 -21.40 9.53 -0.65
N ALA A 115 -21.24 10.81 -1.00
CA ALA A 115 -22.30 11.63 -1.60
C ALA A 115 -22.75 11.13 -2.98
N SER A 116 -21.83 10.52 -3.75
CA SER A 116 -22.08 9.98 -5.09
C SER A 116 -22.21 8.47 -5.05
N GLY A 117 -23.45 7.99 -5.08
CA GLY A 117 -23.79 6.60 -5.39
C GLY A 117 -23.99 5.74 -4.16
N LYS A 118 -25.25 5.62 -3.73
CA LYS A 118 -25.72 4.35 -3.17
C LYS A 118 -25.26 3.27 -4.16
N LEU A 119 -24.38 2.37 -3.73
CA LEU A 119 -24.29 1.11 -4.45
C LEU A 119 -25.73 0.57 -4.41
N GLU A 120 -26.33 0.29 -5.57
CA GLU A 120 -27.41 -0.68 -5.61
C GLU A 120 -26.76 -1.99 -5.16
N VAL A 121 -26.74 -2.20 -3.84
CA VAL A 121 -26.38 -3.49 -3.29
C VAL A 121 -27.47 -4.40 -3.81
N GLN A 122 -27.08 -5.33 -4.68
CA GLN A 122 -28.00 -6.36 -5.12
C GLN A 122 -28.59 -6.99 -3.84
N PRO A 123 -29.91 -7.00 -3.65
CA PRO A 123 -30.54 -7.37 -2.38
C PRO A 123 -30.08 -8.73 -1.86
N GLU A 124 -29.68 -9.63 -2.76
CA GLU A 124 -29.19 -10.97 -2.46
C GLU A 124 -27.79 -10.98 -1.83
N GLN A 125 -26.99 -9.93 -2.06
CA GLN A 125 -25.64 -9.78 -1.50
C GLN A 125 -25.62 -9.01 -0.17
N ALA A 126 -26.73 -8.33 0.16
CA ALA A 126 -26.88 -7.65 1.44
C ALA A 126 -27.25 -8.64 2.54
N LYS A 127 -26.52 -8.64 3.66
CA LYS A 127 -27.01 -9.33 4.86
C LYS A 127 -28.23 -8.57 5.40
N PRO A 128 -29.39 -9.22 5.59
CA PRO A 128 -30.60 -8.55 6.08
C PRO A 128 -30.32 -7.80 7.39
N GLY A 129 -30.73 -6.53 7.45
CA GLY A 129 -30.58 -5.69 8.64
C GLY A 129 -29.16 -5.18 8.94
N LYS A 130 -28.17 -5.41 8.05
CA LYS A 130 -26.83 -4.83 8.19
C LYS A 130 -26.57 -3.79 7.10
N GLU A 131 -26.08 -2.62 7.52
CA GLU A 131 -25.65 -1.59 6.59
C GLU A 131 -24.46 -2.07 5.75
N PRO A 132 -24.49 -1.90 4.42
CA PRO A 132 -23.39 -2.27 3.55
C PRO A 132 -22.20 -1.31 3.76
N TYR A 133 -20.99 -1.86 3.71
CA TYR A 133 -19.75 -1.11 3.90
C TYR A 133 -18.68 -1.55 2.90
N LEU A 134 -17.75 -0.64 2.62
CA LEU A 134 -16.49 -0.97 1.97
C LEU A 134 -15.48 -1.42 3.02
N MET A 135 -14.78 -2.52 2.76
CA MET A 135 -13.64 -2.92 3.56
C MET A 135 -12.38 -2.23 3.03
N VAL A 136 -11.73 -1.43 3.86
CA VAL A 136 -10.64 -0.53 3.47
C VAL A 136 -9.39 -0.82 4.27
N ARG A 137 -8.21 -0.51 3.72
CA ARG A 137 -6.96 -0.42 4.47
C ARG A 137 -6.49 1.02 4.32
N THR A 138 -6.45 1.72 5.44
CA THR A 138 -6.26 3.17 5.47
C THR A 138 -5.46 3.54 6.71
N ASP A 139 -4.67 4.59 6.60
CA ASP A 139 -3.97 5.29 7.67
C ASP A 139 -4.76 6.53 8.17
N ARG A 140 -5.92 6.84 7.58
CA ARG A 140 -6.81 7.89 8.06
C ARG A 140 -7.18 7.70 9.53
N ASN A 141 -6.96 8.76 10.31
CA ASN A 141 -7.19 8.79 11.75
C ASN A 141 -6.39 7.73 12.53
N ARG A 142 -5.24 7.30 12.01
CA ARG A 142 -4.29 6.44 12.72
C ARG A 142 -3.05 7.23 13.12
N ALA A 143 -2.47 6.87 14.26
CA ALA A 143 -1.19 7.41 14.67
C ALA A 143 -0.08 6.83 13.77
N LEU A 144 0.85 7.69 13.37
CA LEU A 144 2.05 7.25 12.67
C LEU A 144 2.86 6.31 13.55
N ARG A 145 3.38 5.24 12.94
CA ARG A 145 4.25 4.28 13.58
C ARG A 145 5.70 4.54 13.17
N GLU A 146 6.60 4.43 14.13
CA GLU A 146 8.03 4.36 13.84
C GLU A 146 8.35 2.96 13.34
N THR A 147 8.95 2.88 12.15
CA THR A 147 9.36 1.61 11.55
C THR A 147 10.85 1.39 11.78
N HIS A 148 11.22 0.19 12.21
CA HIS A 148 12.61 -0.21 12.42
C HIS A 148 13.01 -1.30 11.44
N VAL A 149 14.28 -1.30 11.06
CA VAL A 149 14.90 -2.49 10.46
C VAL A 149 14.85 -3.61 11.50
N LEU A 150 14.38 -4.81 11.13
CA LEU A 150 14.40 -5.95 12.06
C LEU A 150 15.58 -6.85 11.74
N TRP A 151 16.42 -7.12 12.74
CA TRP A 151 17.57 -7.99 12.55
C TRP A 151 17.11 -9.40 12.17
N ARG A 152 17.50 -9.87 10.99
CA ARG A 152 17.03 -11.16 10.44
C ARG A 152 15.50 -11.28 10.35
N GLY A 153 14.78 -10.16 10.22
CA GLY A 153 13.32 -10.14 10.16
C GLY A 153 12.64 -10.43 11.50
N ASP A 154 13.37 -10.45 12.62
CA ASP A 154 12.86 -10.77 13.95
C ASP A 154 12.23 -9.54 14.63
N VAL A 155 10.93 -9.64 14.89
CA VAL A 155 10.13 -8.61 15.58
C VAL A 155 10.66 -8.31 16.99
N GLY A 156 11.27 -9.29 17.65
CA GLY A 156 11.88 -9.10 18.98
C GLY A 156 13.22 -8.36 18.94
N SER A 157 13.79 -8.14 17.76
CA SER A 157 15.14 -7.61 17.58
C SER A 157 15.13 -6.37 16.66
N PRO A 158 14.53 -5.24 17.08
CA PRO A 158 14.54 -4.02 16.30
C PRO A 158 15.94 -3.40 16.24
N GLY A 159 16.30 -2.93 15.06
CA GLY A 159 17.48 -2.15 14.75
C GLY A 159 17.14 -0.66 14.57
N PRO A 160 17.93 0.07 13.75
CA PRO A 160 17.72 1.49 13.52
C PRO A 160 16.35 1.80 12.92
N ALA A 161 15.79 2.95 13.28
CA ALA A 161 14.59 3.49 12.66
C ALA A 161 14.85 3.87 11.19
N VAL A 162 13.80 3.82 10.38
CA VAL A 162 13.81 4.21 8.97
C VAL A 162 12.62 5.10 8.64
N GLU A 163 12.86 6.06 7.77
CA GLU A 163 11.80 6.89 7.20
C GLU A 163 11.15 6.20 5.99
N PRO A 164 9.85 6.44 5.74
CA PRO A 164 9.18 6.01 4.51
C PRO A 164 9.94 6.43 3.25
N GLY A 165 10.08 5.52 2.29
CA GLY A 165 10.81 5.79 1.06
C GLY A 165 10.69 4.71 0.00
N VAL A 166 11.35 4.94 -1.12
CA VAL A 166 11.51 3.96 -2.21
C VAL A 166 12.92 3.38 -2.19
N PRO A 167 13.15 2.17 -2.76
CA PRO A 167 14.48 1.58 -2.78
C PRO A 167 15.51 2.50 -3.44
N GLY A 168 16.71 2.58 -2.85
CA GLY A 168 17.77 3.48 -3.30
C GLY A 168 18.16 3.31 -4.77
N ILE A 169 18.00 2.10 -5.33
CA ILE A 169 18.21 1.83 -6.77
C ILE A 169 17.34 2.69 -7.69
N LEU A 170 16.18 3.17 -7.21
CA LEU A 170 15.25 4.03 -7.95
C LEU A 170 15.45 5.53 -7.68
N SER A 171 16.31 5.90 -6.73
CA SER A 171 16.50 7.31 -6.32
C SER A 171 17.01 8.24 -7.42
N GLY A 172 17.59 7.69 -8.49
CA GLY A 172 18.04 8.44 -9.67
C GLY A 172 16.99 8.61 -10.77
N ILE A 173 15.78 8.06 -10.62
CA ILE A 173 14.73 8.16 -11.65
C ILE A 173 13.97 9.46 -11.43
N ALA A 174 14.16 10.42 -12.34
CA ALA A 174 13.39 11.66 -12.34
C ALA A 174 11.89 11.38 -12.51
N PRO A 175 10.99 12.19 -11.89
CA PRO A 175 9.56 12.10 -12.14
C PRO A 175 9.24 12.13 -13.64
N PHE A 176 8.25 11.33 -14.07
CA PHE A 176 7.89 11.14 -15.48
C PHE A 176 7.57 12.45 -16.23
N GLU A 177 7.08 13.48 -15.54
CA GLU A 177 6.84 14.81 -16.13
C GLU A 177 8.14 15.55 -16.48
N GLN A 178 9.20 15.35 -15.70
CA GLN A 178 10.51 15.99 -15.93
C GLN A 178 11.29 15.30 -17.05
N SER A 179 11.11 13.99 -17.25
CA SER A 179 11.79 13.23 -18.30
C SER A 179 11.29 13.55 -19.71
N ARG A 180 10.00 13.90 -19.88
CA ARG A 180 9.45 14.39 -21.17
C ARG A 180 9.83 15.84 -21.48
N ALA A 181 9.95 16.70 -20.47
CA ALA A 181 10.36 18.10 -20.69
C ALA A 181 11.81 18.19 -21.23
N ALA A 182 12.67 17.25 -20.82
CA ALA A 182 14.05 17.18 -21.29
C ALA A 182 14.19 16.72 -22.75
N SER A 183 13.27 15.88 -23.27
CA SER A 183 13.35 15.40 -24.66
C SER A 183 12.71 16.33 -25.68
N VAL A 184 11.80 17.23 -25.27
CA VAL A 184 11.18 18.21 -26.17
C VAL A 184 12.06 19.45 -26.39
N SER A 185 13.02 19.70 -25.50
CA SER A 185 13.90 20.89 -25.58
C SER A 185 15.16 20.67 -26.44
N ALA A 186 15.33 19.49 -27.05
CA ALA A 186 16.51 19.13 -27.84
C ALA A 186 16.26 19.15 -29.38
N GLU A 187 15.04 19.48 -29.83
CA GLU A 187 14.67 19.57 -31.25
C GLU A 187 14.15 20.97 -31.66
N GLY A 188 14.65 22.03 -31.00
CA GLY A 188 14.34 23.43 -31.32
C GLY A 188 15.55 24.20 -31.83
#